data_AF-A0A382HN41-F1
#
_entry.id   AF-A0A382HN41-F1
#
_cell.length_a   1.000
_cell.length_b   1.000
_cell.length_c   1.000
_cell.angle_alpha   90.00
_cell.angle_beta   90.00
_cell.angle_gamma   90.00
#
_symmetry.space_group_name_H-M   'P 1'
#
loop_
_entity.id
_entity.type
_entity.pdbx_description
1 polymer ?
#
loop_
_entity_poly.entity_id
_entity_poly.type
_entity_poly.pdbx_seq_one_letter_code
_entity_poly.pdbx_strand_id
1 'polypeptide(L)'
;MVALENLEAEYARLRQDETFQKELRRDLAEYVGRSSPLYFAERLTYEAGGAQIYLKREDLNHTGAHKINNCIGQALLAKYMGKPRIIAETGAGQHGVASATVAARFGFDCCVYMGSQDIKRQSLNVYRMKLLGA
;
A
#
# COMPACT_ATOMS: atom_id res chain seq x y z
N MET A 1 -11.18 18.10 -16.58
CA MET A 1 -10.76 16.70 -16.33
C MET A 1 -11.46 16.21 -15.07
N VAL A 2 -12.73 15.81 -15.18
CA VAL A 2 -13.63 15.70 -14.00
C VAL A 2 -13.13 14.72 -12.92
N ALA A 3 -12.55 13.58 -13.29
CA ALA A 3 -12.12 12.59 -12.30
C ALA A 3 -10.91 13.02 -11.46
N LEU A 4 -9.90 13.64 -12.08
CA LEU A 4 -8.70 14.11 -11.40
C LEU A 4 -8.99 15.34 -10.54
N GLU A 5 -9.79 16.27 -11.05
CA GLU A 5 -10.21 17.48 -10.30
C GLU A 5 -11.00 17.09 -9.04
N ASN A 6 -11.93 16.13 -9.15
CA ASN A 6 -12.67 15.63 -7.99
C ASN A 6 -11.76 14.95 -6.96
N LEU A 7 -10.80 14.16 -7.42
CA LEU A 7 -9.83 13.50 -6.53
C LEU A 7 -8.97 14.52 -5.78
N GLU A 8 -8.45 15.52 -6.51
CA GLU A 8 -7.63 16.59 -5.94
C GLU A 8 -8.42 17.40 -4.91
N ALA A 9 -9.65 17.80 -5.23
CA ALA A 9 -10.50 18.55 -4.32
C ALA A 9 -10.82 17.77 -3.03
N GLU A 10 -11.21 16.50 -3.14
CA GLU A 10 -11.50 15.67 -1.96
C GLU A 10 -10.25 15.39 -1.13
N TYR A 11 -9.11 15.13 -1.76
CA TYR A 11 -7.86 14.97 -1.03
C TYR A 11 -7.45 16.27 -0.31
N ALA A 12 -7.56 17.43 -0.97
CA ALA A 12 -7.23 18.73 -0.39
C ALA A 12 -8.08 19.04 0.84
N ARG A 13 -9.35 18.63 0.84
CA ARG A 13 -10.27 18.72 1.98
C ARG A 13 -9.91 17.72 3.07
N LEU A 14 -9.83 16.43 2.75
CA LEU A 14 -9.66 15.35 3.72
C LEU A 14 -8.28 15.32 4.37
N ARG A 15 -7.23 15.81 3.70
CA ARG A 15 -5.89 15.90 4.32
C ARG A 15 -5.87 16.82 5.55
N GLN A 16 -6.81 17.76 5.65
CA GLN A 16 -6.95 18.67 6.79
C GLN A 16 -8.02 18.20 7.79
N ASP A 17 -8.79 17.15 7.46
CA ASP A 17 -9.83 16.60 8.32
C ASP A 17 -9.23 15.74 9.44
N GLU A 18 -9.49 16.11 10.70
CA GLU A 18 -8.92 15.43 11.86
C GLU A 18 -9.39 13.98 12.00
N THR A 19 -10.62 13.68 11.58
CA THR A 19 -11.19 12.32 11.65
C THR A 19 -10.49 11.43 10.64
N PHE A 20 -10.32 11.91 9.41
CA PHE A 20 -9.57 11.23 8.35
C PHE A 20 -8.12 10.96 8.80
N GLN A 21 -7.43 11.96 9.35
CA GLN A 21 -6.06 11.81 9.85
C GLN A 21 -5.97 10.84 11.03
N LYS A 22 -6.99 10.77 11.89
CA LYS A 22 -7.06 9.82 13.00
C LYS A 22 -7.27 8.39 12.49
N GLU A 23 -8.19 8.17 11.56
CA GLU A 23 -8.41 6.85 10.93
C GLU A 23 -7.15 6.38 10.19
N LEU A 24 -6.53 7.25 9.39
CA LEU A 24 -5.30 6.92 8.66
C LEU A 24 -4.16 6.55 9.61
N ARG A 25 -3.94 7.34 10.68
CA ARG A 25 -2.90 7.03 11.68
C ARG A 25 -3.18 5.72 12.40
N ARG A 26 -4.44 5.44 12.75
CA ARG A 26 -4.83 4.17 13.36
C ARG A 26 -4.53 3.00 12.44
N ASP A 27 -4.93 3.07 11.17
CA ASP A 27 -4.69 1.98 10.23
C ASP A 27 -3.18 1.79 9.95
N LEU A 28 -2.43 2.88 9.84
CA LEU A 28 -0.98 2.82 9.70
C LEU A 28 -0.29 2.17 10.92
N ALA A 29 -0.76 2.45 12.13
CA ALA A 29 -0.18 1.88 13.34
C ALA A 29 -0.62 0.42 13.55
N GLU A 30 -1.92 0.17 13.57
CA GLU A 30 -2.51 -1.10 14.02
C GLU A 30 -2.64 -2.14 12.92
N TYR A 31 -2.88 -1.73 11.67
CA TYR A 31 -3.06 -2.66 10.55
C TYR A 31 -1.79 -2.82 9.72
N VAL A 32 -1.09 -1.72 9.42
CA VAL A 32 0.17 -1.77 8.67
C VAL A 32 1.36 -2.15 9.56
N GLY A 33 1.34 -1.79 10.84
CA GLY A 33 2.42 -2.08 11.78
C GLY A 33 3.50 -0.99 11.85
N ARG A 34 3.17 0.27 11.57
CA ARG A 34 4.10 1.40 11.68
C ARG A 34 4.31 1.83 13.15
N SER A 35 5.44 2.44 13.51
CA SER A 35 6.59 2.77 12.65
C SER A 35 7.53 1.58 12.43
N SER A 36 8.03 1.43 11.20
CA SER A 36 9.08 0.45 10.90
C SER A 36 10.41 0.85 11.56
N PRO A 37 11.22 -0.10 12.07
CA PRO A 37 12.50 0.23 12.70
C PRO A 37 13.52 0.76 11.67
N LEU A 38 14.46 1.57 12.16
CA LEU A 38 15.68 1.93 11.45
C LEU A 38 16.81 1.07 12.00
N TYR A 39 17.20 0.03 11.26
CA TYR A 39 18.12 -1.01 11.73
C TYR A 39 19.56 -0.68 11.34
N PHE A 40 20.47 -0.62 12.31
CA PHE A 40 21.91 -0.47 12.04
C PHE A 40 22.49 -1.81 11.57
N ALA A 41 22.96 -1.87 10.33
CA ALA A 41 23.50 -3.08 9.74
C ALA A 41 25.02 -3.19 10.02
N GLU A 42 25.37 -3.67 11.21
CA GLU A 42 26.76 -3.72 11.71
C GLU A 42 27.74 -4.39 10.75
N ARG A 43 27.42 -5.62 10.29
CA ARG A 43 28.29 -6.36 9.37
C ARG A 43 28.45 -5.65 8.03
N LEU A 44 27.37 -5.09 7.49
CA LEU A 44 27.42 -4.38 6.21
C LEU A 44 28.20 -3.07 6.32
N THR A 45 28.08 -2.39 7.47
CA THR A 45 28.87 -1.20 7.81
C THR A 45 30.35 -1.52 7.88
N TYR A 46 30.72 -2.65 8.51
CA TYR A 46 32.10 -3.12 8.56
C TYR A 46 32.67 -3.40 7.16
N GLU A 47 31.94 -4.17 6.35
CA GLU A 47 32.35 -4.50 4.96
C GLU A 47 32.45 -3.26 4.06
N ALA A 48 31.62 -2.23 4.29
CA ALA A 48 31.67 -0.99 3.52
C ALA A 48 32.89 -0.11 3.84
N GLY A 49 33.62 -0.38 4.94
CA GLY A 49 34.91 0.23 5.25
C GLY A 49 34.91 1.73 5.54
N GLY A 50 33.74 2.36 5.76
CA GLY A 50 33.68 3.78 6.05
C GLY A 50 32.31 4.29 6.51
N ALA A 51 31.30 4.20 5.64
CA ALA A 51 29.97 4.72 5.93
C ALA A 51 29.20 3.83 6.93
N GLN A 52 28.42 4.46 7.82
CA GLN A 52 27.41 3.75 8.62
C GLN A 52 26.20 3.39 7.76
N ILE A 53 25.80 2.12 7.76
CA ILE A 53 24.68 1.65 6.94
C ILE A 53 23.48 1.31 7.82
N TYR A 54 22.38 2.03 7.57
CA TYR A 54 21.08 1.80 8.21
C TYR A 54 20.05 1.34 7.19
N LEU A 55 19.23 0.36 7.58
CA LEU A 55 18.13 -0.17 6.78
C LEU A 55 16.80 0.32 7.37
N LYS A 56 16.05 1.14 6.62
CA LYS A 56 14.68 1.50 6.98
C LYS A 56 13.76 0.32 6.63
N ARG A 57 13.27 -0.38 7.65
CA ARG A 57 12.67 -1.73 7.53
C ARG A 57 11.23 -1.75 7.05
N GLU A 58 10.93 -1.11 5.91
CA GLU A 58 9.59 -1.15 5.30
C GLU A 58 9.20 -2.55 4.77
N ASP A 59 10.15 -3.49 4.74
CA ASP A 59 9.91 -4.92 4.52
C ASP A 59 9.07 -5.57 5.63
N LEU A 60 9.03 -4.97 6.83
CA LEU A 60 8.25 -5.47 7.97
C LEU A 60 6.80 -4.96 7.99
N ASN A 61 6.44 -4.04 7.10
CA ASN A 61 5.04 -3.61 7.00
C ASN A 61 4.16 -4.79 6.62
N HIS A 62 2.89 -4.77 7.03
CA HIS A 62 1.91 -5.72 6.51
C HIS A 62 1.95 -5.74 4.97
N THR A 63 1.76 -6.92 4.37
CA THR A 63 2.03 -7.24 2.96
C THR A 63 3.50 -7.25 2.52
N GLY A 64 4.45 -6.92 3.40
CA GLY A 64 5.90 -7.07 3.17
C GLY A 64 6.56 -5.98 2.31
N ALA A 65 5.91 -4.82 2.12
CA ALA A 65 6.45 -3.73 1.32
C ALA A 65 5.88 -2.36 1.69
N HIS A 66 6.60 -1.28 1.32
CA HIS A 66 6.15 0.10 1.53
C HIS A 66 4.85 0.48 0.79
N LYS A 67 4.42 -0.31 -0.20
CA LYS A 67 3.25 0.03 -1.05
C LYS A 67 1.95 0.09 -0.27
N ILE A 68 1.83 -0.68 0.81
CA ILE A 68 0.64 -0.69 1.67
C ILE A 68 0.36 0.70 2.30
N ASN A 69 1.41 1.49 2.56
CA ASN A 69 1.28 2.84 3.14
C ASN A 69 0.46 3.77 2.23
N ASN A 70 0.65 3.70 0.91
CA ASN A 70 -0.16 4.47 -0.03
C ASN A 70 -1.54 3.84 -0.23
N CYS A 71 -1.60 2.52 -0.37
CA CYS A 71 -2.87 1.83 -0.64
C CYS A 71 -3.89 2.06 0.47
N ILE A 72 -3.48 2.06 1.74
CA ILE A 72 -4.40 2.34 2.86
C ILE A 72 -4.96 3.76 2.80
N GLY A 73 -4.12 4.75 2.49
CA GLY A 73 -4.56 6.15 2.36
C GLY A 73 -5.51 6.37 1.19
N GLN A 74 -5.22 5.77 0.03
CA GLN A 74 -6.10 5.88 -1.13
C GLN A 74 -7.40 5.10 -0.98
N ALA A 75 -7.37 3.92 -0.34
CA ALA A 75 -8.59 3.16 -0.06
C ALA A 75 -9.47 3.90 0.97
N LEU A 76 -8.86 4.52 1.98
CA LEU A 76 -9.59 5.38 2.91
C LEU A 76 -10.19 6.60 2.17
N LEU A 77 -9.44 7.25 1.29
CA LEU A 77 -9.96 8.34 0.45
C LEU A 77 -11.15 7.87 -0.39
N ALA A 78 -11.04 6.73 -1.06
CA ALA A 78 -12.13 6.14 -1.84
C ALA A 78 -13.38 5.84 -0.99
N LYS A 79 -13.20 5.40 0.26
CA LYS A 79 -14.29 5.20 1.24
C LYS A 79 -15.04 6.50 1.49
N TYR A 80 -14.31 7.58 1.79
CA TYR A 80 -14.91 8.90 2.03
C TYR A 80 -15.57 9.49 0.77
N MET A 81 -15.04 9.17 -0.41
CA MET A 81 -15.63 9.54 -1.70
C MET A 81 -16.82 8.65 -2.10
N GLY A 82 -17.23 7.68 -1.27
CA GLY A 82 -18.35 6.78 -1.53
C GLY A 82 -18.16 5.87 -2.75
N LYS A 83 -16.90 5.54 -3.10
CA LYS A 83 -16.62 4.67 -4.25
C LYS A 83 -16.79 3.21 -3.87
N PRO A 84 -17.51 2.39 -4.66
CA PRO A 84 -17.71 0.98 -4.34
C PRO A 84 -16.55 0.08 -4.81
N ARG A 85 -15.69 0.59 -5.70
CA ARG A 85 -14.74 -0.21 -6.46
C ARG A 85 -13.36 0.45 -6.56
N ILE A 86 -12.32 -0.37 -6.44
CA ILE A 86 -10.92 -0.02 -6.68
C ILE A 86 -10.40 -0.73 -7.93
N ILE A 87 -9.73 0.02 -8.80
CA ILE A 87 -8.94 -0.53 -9.89
C ILE A 87 -7.47 -0.20 -9.66
N ALA A 88 -6.57 -1.12 -10.02
CA ALA A 88 -5.13 -0.90 -9.95
C ALA A 88 -4.42 -1.67 -11.06
N GLU A 89 -3.21 -1.25 -11.41
CA GLU A 89 -2.31 -1.98 -12.29
C GLU A 89 -1.15 -2.60 -11.51
N THR A 90 -0.57 -3.69 -12.00
CA THR A 90 0.64 -4.24 -11.39
C THR A 90 1.53 -4.97 -12.39
N GLY A 91 2.85 -4.88 -12.18
CA GLY A 91 3.86 -5.70 -12.86
C GLY A 91 4.26 -6.86 -11.95
N ALA A 92 5.23 -6.64 -11.05
CA ALA A 92 5.71 -7.67 -10.12
C ALA A 92 4.65 -8.23 -9.14
N GLY A 93 3.46 -7.62 -9.04
CA GLY A 93 2.34 -8.08 -8.22
C GLY A 93 2.27 -7.46 -6.82
N GLN A 94 3.32 -6.84 -6.32
CA GLN A 94 3.33 -6.25 -4.97
C GLN A 94 2.31 -5.12 -4.78
N HIS A 95 2.11 -4.27 -5.79
CA HIS A 95 1.06 -3.24 -5.73
C HIS A 95 -0.33 -3.87 -5.77
N GLY A 96 -0.54 -4.84 -6.68
CA GLY A 96 -1.81 -5.56 -6.77
C GLY A 96 -2.21 -6.26 -5.48
N VAL A 97 -1.27 -6.95 -4.82
CA VAL A 97 -1.51 -7.57 -3.52
C VAL A 97 -1.89 -6.52 -2.47
N ALA A 98 -1.15 -5.40 -2.38
CA ALA A 98 -1.47 -4.35 -1.42
C ALA A 98 -2.86 -3.72 -1.68
N SER A 99 -3.21 -3.47 -2.96
CA SER A 99 -4.53 -2.96 -3.37
C SER A 99 -5.66 -3.93 -3.05
N ALA A 100 -5.47 -5.23 -3.32
CA ALA A 100 -6.42 -6.28 -2.96
C ALA A 100 -6.59 -6.40 -1.44
N THR A 101 -5.50 -6.30 -0.67
CA THR A 101 -5.53 -6.35 0.80
C THR A 101 -6.37 -5.22 1.39
N VAL A 102 -6.17 -3.98 0.95
CA VAL A 102 -6.95 -2.84 1.46
C VAL A 102 -8.39 -2.87 0.95
N ALA A 103 -8.63 -3.38 -0.27
CA ALA A 103 -9.98 -3.58 -0.77
C ALA A 103 -10.77 -4.57 0.08
N ALA A 104 -10.17 -5.73 0.39
CA ALA A 104 -10.76 -6.72 1.29
C ALA A 104 -11.05 -6.13 2.69
N ARG A 105 -10.12 -5.32 3.23
CA ARG A 105 -10.31 -4.66 4.54
C ARG A 105 -11.51 -3.72 4.55
N PHE A 106 -11.67 -2.89 3.53
CA PHE A 106 -12.68 -1.84 3.49
C PHE A 106 -14.00 -2.26 2.80
N GLY A 107 -14.06 -3.48 2.26
CA GLY A 107 -15.25 -4.01 1.60
C GLY A 107 -15.46 -3.45 0.18
N PHE A 108 -14.38 -3.17 -0.56
CA PHE A 108 -14.46 -2.74 -1.95
C PHE A 108 -14.41 -3.92 -2.92
N ASP A 109 -15.11 -3.79 -4.05
CA ASP A 109 -14.80 -4.60 -5.23
C ASP A 109 -13.42 -4.21 -5.75
N CYS A 110 -12.53 -5.18 -5.96
CA CYS A 110 -11.19 -4.93 -6.45
C CYS A 110 -10.99 -5.56 -7.83
N CYS A 111 -10.27 -4.87 -8.71
CA CYS A 111 -9.86 -5.42 -9.99
C CYS A 111 -8.44 -4.96 -10.32
N VAL A 112 -7.52 -5.92 -10.42
CA VAL A 112 -6.11 -5.64 -10.71
C VAL A 112 -5.76 -6.06 -12.13
N TYR A 113 -5.30 -5.10 -12.94
CA TYR A 113 -4.80 -5.36 -14.28
C TYR A 113 -3.31 -5.72 -14.23
N MET A 114 -2.93 -6.81 -14.88
CA MET A 114 -1.57 -7.33 -14.85
C MET A 114 -1.19 -7.90 -16.22
N GLY A 115 0.04 -7.61 -16.68
CA GLY A 115 0.53 -8.10 -17.96
C GLY A 115 0.59 -9.63 -18.01
N SER A 116 0.21 -10.24 -19.14
CA SER A 116 0.11 -11.70 -19.26
C SER A 116 1.42 -12.45 -18.99
N GLN A 117 2.57 -11.85 -19.33
CA GLN A 117 3.88 -12.42 -19.01
C GLN A 117 4.17 -12.36 -17.51
N ASP A 118 3.79 -11.27 -16.84
CA ASP A 118 4.00 -11.12 -15.40
C ASP A 118 3.07 -12.00 -14.59
N ILE A 119 1.82 -12.23 -15.06
CA ILE A 119 0.90 -13.20 -14.47
C ILE A 119 1.57 -14.58 -14.38
N LYS A 120 2.26 -15.00 -15.45
CA LYS A 120 2.96 -16.29 -15.48
C LYS A 120 4.17 -16.30 -14.53
N ARG A 121 4.98 -15.23 -14.53
CA ARG A 121 6.21 -15.13 -13.72
C ARG A 121 5.95 -14.96 -12.23
N GLN A 122 4.87 -14.26 -11.87
CA GLN A 122 4.53 -13.88 -10.50
C GLN A 122 3.25 -14.59 -10.02
N SER A 123 3.11 -15.86 -10.37
CA SER A 123 1.93 -16.69 -10.10
C SER A 123 1.51 -16.68 -8.63
N LEU A 124 2.47 -16.62 -7.70
CA LEU A 124 2.19 -16.55 -6.26
C LEU A 124 1.48 -15.25 -5.86
N ASN A 125 1.86 -14.10 -6.44
CA ASN A 125 1.18 -12.84 -6.16
C ASN A 125 -0.21 -12.80 -6.80
N VAL A 126 -0.38 -13.40 -7.99
CA VAL A 126 -1.70 -13.58 -8.61
C VAL A 126 -2.61 -14.42 -7.71
N TYR A 127 -2.09 -15.53 -7.17
CA TYR A 127 -2.83 -16.37 -6.24
C TYR A 127 -3.22 -15.63 -4.96
N ARG A 128 -2.31 -14.85 -4.36
CA ARG A 128 -2.61 -14.00 -3.20
C ARG A 128 -3.72 -12.98 -3.48
N MET A 129 -3.70 -12.31 -4.64
CA MET A 129 -4.76 -11.37 -5.03
C MET A 129 -6.12 -12.06 -5.10
N LYS A 130 -6.17 -13.25 -5.72
CA LYS A 130 -7.42 -14.05 -5.80
C LYS A 130 -7.93 -14.51 -4.44
N LEU A 131 -7.03 -14.92 -3.52
CA LEU A 131 -7.41 -15.28 -2.15
C LEU A 131 -8.02 -14.10 -1.38
N LEU A 132 -7.63 -12.87 -1.73
CA LEU A 132 -8.17 -11.63 -1.16
C LEU A 132 -9.47 -11.18 -1.85
N GLY A 133 -9.97 -11.92 -2.85
CA GLY A 133 -11.23 -11.63 -3.55
C GLY A 133 -11.12 -10.60 -4.68
N ALA A 134 -9.90 -10.28 -5.14
CA ALA A 134 -9.63 -9.39 -6.26
C ALA A 134 -9.54 -10.09 -7.62
#